data_AF-A0A0P7ELH5-F1
#
_entry.id   AF-A0A0P7ELH5-F1
#
_cell.length_a   1.000
_cell.length_b   1.000
_cell.length_c   1.000
_cell.angle_alpha   90.00
_cell.angle_beta   90.00
_cell.angle_gamma   90.00
#
_symmetry.space_group_name_H-M   'P 1'
#
loop_
_entity.id
_entity.type
_entity.pdbx_description
1 polymer ?
#
loop_
_entity_poly.entity_id
_entity_poly.type
_entity_poly.pdbx_seq_one_letter_code
_entity_poly.pdbx_strand_id
1 'polypeptide(L)' 'MLTQKQINQIAEMINESDIHNDDIGEHIGLILENVAGVELLNDEQLNTLHSKIEQAVKSLK' A
#
# COMPACT_ATOMS: atom_id res chain seq x y z
N MET A 1 9.77 3.05 8.63
CA MET A 1 8.92 3.46 7.49
C MET A 1 9.42 2.79 6.22
N LEU A 2 8.50 2.35 5.35
CA LEU A 2 8.85 1.75 4.07
C LEU A 2 9.59 2.74 3.16
N THR A 3 10.60 2.24 2.44
CA THR A 3 11.30 2.99 1.41
C THR A 3 10.42 3.17 0.16
N GLN A 4 10.72 4.18 -0.67
CA GLN A 4 9.98 4.38 -1.93
C GLN A 4 10.02 3.13 -2.83
N LYS A 5 11.14 2.41 -2.84
CA LYS A 5 11.26 1.15 -3.59
C LYS A 5 10.26 0.11 -3.11
N GLN A 6 10.13 -0.07 -1.80
CA GLN A 6 9.16 -1.02 -1.21
C GLN A 6 7.71 -0.61 -1.50
N ILE A 7 7.42 0.70 -1.45
CA ILE A 7 6.10 1.24 -1.80
C ILE A 7 5.77 0.91 -3.26
N ASN A 8 6.71 1.14 -4.19
CA ASN A 8 6.51 0.83 -5.60
C ASN A 8 6.30 -0.68 -5.83
N GLN A 9 7.05 -1.55 -5.13
CA GLN A 9 6.87 -3.00 -5.24
C GLN A 9 5.48 -3.46 -4.77
N ILE A 10 4.97 -2.88 -3.68
CA ILE A 10 3.60 -3.15 -3.21
C ILE A 10 2.59 -2.66 -4.25
N ALA A 11 2.81 -1.48 -4.82
CA ALA A 11 1.94 -0.93 -5.84
C ALA A 11 1.90 -1.79 -7.13
N GLU A 12 3.05 -2.31 -7.56
CA GLU A 12 3.15 -3.25 -8.68
C GLU A 12 2.38 -4.54 -8.39
N MET A 13 2.54 -5.13 -7.20
CA MET A 13 1.78 -6.30 -6.78
C MET A 13 0.26 -6.07 -6.84
N ILE A 14 -0.21 -4.92 -6.33
CA ILE A 14 -1.63 -4.54 -6.34
C ILE A 14 -2.13 -4.33 -7.77
N ASN A 15 -1.30 -3.76 -8.64
CA ASN A 15 -1.66 -3.51 -10.04
C ASN A 15 -1.69 -4.81 -10.88
N GLU A 16 -0.88 -5.80 -10.52
CA GLU A 16 -0.86 -7.13 -11.16
C GLU A 16 -2.00 -8.04 -10.67
N SER A 17 -2.43 -7.88 -9.43
CA SER A 17 -3.65 -8.52 -8.94
C SER A 17 -4.86 -7.89 -9.63
N ASP A 18 -5.76 -8.72 -10.16
CA ASP A 18 -6.97 -8.33 -10.91
C ASP A 18 -8.05 -7.72 -10.00
N ILE A 19 -7.64 -6.76 -9.16
CA ILE A 19 -8.46 -6.10 -8.15
C ILE A 19 -9.18 -4.94 -8.82
N HIS A 20 -10.49 -4.86 -8.60
CA HIS A 20 -11.25 -3.69 -8.99
C HIS A 20 -10.78 -2.44 -8.22
N ASN A 21 -10.79 -1.29 -8.87
CA ASN A 21 -10.32 -0.02 -8.29
C ASN A 21 -10.96 0.30 -6.92
N ASP A 22 -12.19 -0.14 -6.71
CA ASP A 22 -12.97 0.15 -5.51
C ASP A 22 -12.45 -0.62 -4.27
N ASP A 23 -11.70 -1.72 -4.48
CA ASP A 23 -11.18 -2.59 -3.40
C ASP A 23 -9.69 -2.34 -3.09
N ILE A 24 -9.03 -1.41 -3.81
CA ILE A 24 -7.59 -1.13 -3.63
C ILE A 24 -7.27 -0.76 -2.18
N GLY A 25 -8.12 0.05 -1.53
CA GLY A 25 -7.90 0.50 -0.16
C GLY A 25 -7.86 -0.65 0.85
N GLU A 26 -8.78 -1.61 0.73
CA GLU A 26 -8.82 -2.81 1.58
C GLU A 26 -7.60 -3.70 1.30
N HIS A 27 -7.23 -3.86 0.03
CA HIS A 27 -6.09 -4.69 -0.34
C HIS A 27 -4.75 -4.14 0.17
N ILE A 28 -4.57 -2.81 0.15
CA ILE A 28 -3.41 -2.17 0.78
C ILE A 28 -3.38 -2.48 2.28
N GLY A 29 -4.54 -2.41 2.96
CA GLY A 29 -4.65 -2.74 4.39
C GLY A 29 -4.17 -4.17 4.69
N LEU A 30 -4.70 -5.16 3.95
CA LEU A 30 -4.33 -6.57 4.10
C LEU A 30 -2.84 -6.83 3.84
N ILE A 31 -2.24 -6.15 2.87
CA ILE A 31 -0.80 -6.26 2.62
C ILE A 31 -0.03 -5.67 3.79
N LEU A 32 -0.40 -4.47 4.24
CA LEU A 32 0.29 -3.77 5.33
C LEU A 32 0.22 -4.54 6.66
N GLU A 33 -0.86 -5.26 6.95
CA GLU A 33 -0.97 -6.15 8.11
C GLU A 33 0.11 -7.24 8.14
N ASN A 34 0.60 -7.66 6.97
CA ASN A 34 1.63 -8.69 6.83
C ASN A 34 3.06 -8.14 6.71
N VAL A 35 3.24 -6.81 6.77
CA VAL A 35 4.56 -6.17 6.67
C VAL A 35 5.12 -5.90 8.06
N ALA A 36 6.23 -6.56 8.38
CA ALA A 36 6.92 -6.35 9.66
C ALA A 36 7.29 -4.87 9.88
N GLY A 37 6.99 -4.37 11.08
CA GLY A 37 7.25 -2.99 11.50
C GLY A 37 6.13 -2.00 11.14
N VAL A 38 5.05 -2.42 10.48
CA VAL A 38 3.85 -1.60 10.29
C VAL A 38 3.08 -1.46 11.60
N GLU A 39 3.08 -2.49 12.46
CA GLU A 39 2.47 -2.49 13.79
C GLU A 39 3.03 -1.43 14.75
N LEU A 40 4.19 -0.87 14.42
CA LEU A 40 4.84 0.20 15.19
C LEU A 40 4.44 1.60 14.71
N LEU A 41 3.66 1.70 13.63
CA LEU A 41 3.16 2.96 13.11
C LEU A 41 1.92 3.38 13.88
N ASN A 42 1.81 4.68 14.16
CA ASN A 42 0.55 5.25 14.62
C ASN A 42 -0.43 5.44 13.43
N ASP A 43 -1.69 5.76 13.74
CA ASP A 43 -2.75 5.90 12.73
C ASP A 43 -2.41 6.92 11.63
N GLU A 44 -1.76 8.05 11.98
CA GLU A 44 -1.35 9.06 11.00
C GLU A 44 -0.28 8.54 10.04
N GLN A 45 0.71 7.83 10.59
CA GLN A 45 1.78 7.21 9.81
C GLN A 45 1.25 6.08 8.93
N LEU A 46 0.30 5.30 9.44
CA LEU A 46 -0.36 4.23 8.69
C LEU A 46 -1.18 4.81 7.54
N ASN A 47 -2.00 5.84 7.81
CA ASN A 47 -2.77 6.54 6.78
C ASN A 47 -1.86 7.18 5.71
N THR A 48 -0.74 7.79 6.13
CA THR A 48 0.25 8.35 5.21
C THR A 48 0.87 7.27 4.32
N LEU A 49 1.20 6.12 4.90
CA LEU A 49 1.75 4.99 4.16
C LEU A 49 0.74 4.44 3.16
N HIS A 50 -0.51 4.27 3.60
CA HIS A 50 -1.63 3.82 2.77
C HIS A 50 -1.83 4.73 1.57
N SER A 51 -1.95 6.05 1.79
CA SER A 51 -2.09 7.04 0.71
C SER A 51 -0.91 7.04 -0.27
N LYS A 52 0.32 6.82 0.20
CA LYS A 52 1.50 6.73 -0.69
C LYS A 52 1.44 5.51 -1.60
N ILE A 53 1.00 4.36 -1.07
CA ILE A 53 0.83 3.14 -1.86
C ILE A 53 -0.30 3.34 -2.87
N GLU A 54 -1.43 3.89 -2.43
CA GLU A 54 -2.57 4.17 -3.31
C GLU A 54 -2.21 5.11 -4.48
N GLN A 55 -1.44 6.17 -4.21
CA GLN A 55 -0.93 7.07 -5.24
C GLN A 55 0.02 6.37 -6.21
N ALA A 56 0.90 5.50 -5.70
CA ALA A 56 1.81 4.72 -6.54
C ALA A 56 1.03 3.77 -7.46
N VAL A 57 0.00 3.08 -6.95
CA VAL A 57 -0.89 2.22 -7.76
C VAL A 57 -1.58 3.02 -8.87
N LYS A 58 -2.16 4.18 -8.52
CA LYS A 58 -2.81 5.06 -9.50
C LYS A 58 -1.86 5.58 -10.58
N SER A 59 -0.58 5.67 -10.29
CA SER A 59 0.45 6.13 -11.24
C SER A 59 0.95 5.04 -12.19
N LEU A 60 0.56 3.77 -11.96
CA LEU A 60 0.88 2.62 -12.82
C LEU A 60 -0.22 2.31 -13.86
N LYS A 61 -1.40 2.93 -13.72
CA LYS A 61 -2.54 2.80 -14.66
C LYS A 61 -2.50 3.89 -15.73
#